data_AF-A0A523W534-F1
#
_entry.id   AF-A0A523W534-F1
#
_cell.length_a   1.000
_cell.length_b   1.000
_cell.length_c   1.000
_cell.angle_alpha   90.00
_cell.angle_beta   90.00
_cell.angle_gamma   90.00
#
_symmetry.space_group_name_H-M   'P 1'
#
loop_
_entity.id
_entity.type
_entity.pdbx_description
1 polymer ?
#
loop_
_entity_poly.entity_id
_entity_poly.type
_entity_poly.pdbx_seq_one_letter_code
_entity_poly.pdbx_strand_id
1 'polypeptide(L)'
;MRDSRDAFTLLEVLMATFIVASVMMVVSYVFWQSLSIWEKGDRRLKMCQNARHGTDVMNREIRTAFISESNSCLFFKGDESILTFISACQKANMKGEYDLCELKYFLKGSHLRRTVKSHLDCRPGEGGSTAILASGILELVFSYHGGKRWHNSWDSTMGTPDDMGDDALPKMVKIRLKSQDEGGKENPLVLSSIIHIPGLG
;
A
#
# COMPACT_ATOMS: atom_id res chain seq x y z
N MET A 1 45.30 32.20 59.52
CA MET A 1 44.86 31.16 58.57
C MET A 1 44.84 31.80 57.19
N ARG A 2 45.87 31.59 56.38
CA ARG A 2 45.93 32.14 55.02
C ARG A 2 45.81 30.95 54.09
N ASP A 3 44.63 30.81 53.53
CA ASP A 3 44.25 29.77 52.59
C ASP A 3 45.07 30.00 51.31
N SER A 4 45.94 29.07 50.97
CA SER A 4 46.71 29.10 49.73
C SER A 4 45.71 28.85 48.61
N ARG A 5 45.32 29.92 47.89
CA ARG A 5 44.56 29.78 46.65
C ARG A 5 45.47 29.13 45.62
N ASP A 6 45.43 27.80 45.57
CA ASP A 6 46.09 27.02 44.52
C ASP A 6 45.51 27.44 43.17
N ALA A 7 46.34 28.11 42.38
CA ALA A 7 46.01 28.48 41.02
C ALA A 7 46.25 27.25 40.12
N PHE A 8 45.25 26.91 39.30
CA PHE A 8 45.34 25.80 38.36
C PHE A 8 46.56 25.93 37.44
N THR A 9 47.27 24.81 37.24
CA THR A 9 48.40 24.79 36.32
C THR A 9 47.90 24.79 34.87
N LEU A 10 48.63 25.47 33.98
CA LEU A 10 48.31 25.53 32.55
C LEU A 10 48.20 24.12 31.93
N LEU A 11 49.02 23.18 32.41
CA LEU A 11 49.02 21.78 32.00
C LEU A 11 47.69 21.08 32.34
N GLU A 12 47.16 21.31 33.54
CA GLU A 12 45.91 20.70 34.00
C GLU A 12 44.71 21.18 33.17
N VAL A 13 44.67 22.48 32.86
CA VAL A 13 43.63 23.06 31.98
C VAL A 13 43.74 22.49 30.56
N LEU A 14 44.95 22.31 30.04
CA LEU A 14 45.18 21.72 28.71
C LEU A 14 44.77 20.24 28.69
N MET A 15 45.10 19.48 29.73
CA MET A 15 44.73 18.07 29.81
C MET A 15 43.21 17.89 29.99
N ALA A 16 42.58 18.71 30.83
CA ALA A 16 41.14 18.70 31.03
C ALA A 16 40.39 19.04 29.72
N THR A 17 40.81 20.09 29.02
CA THR A 17 40.20 20.48 27.73
C THR A 17 40.41 19.42 26.65
N PHE A 18 41.58 18.77 26.62
CA PHE A 18 41.84 17.67 25.70
C PHE A 18 40.91 16.47 25.96
N ILE A 19 40.75 16.08 27.23
CA ILE A 19 39.84 14.99 27.61
C ILE A 19 38.40 15.35 27.23
N VAL A 20 37.92 16.54 27.59
CA VAL A 20 36.57 16.99 27.24
C VAL A 20 36.34 17.01 25.72
N ALA A 21 37.30 17.52 24.95
CA ALA A 21 37.21 17.55 23.50
C ALA A 21 37.16 16.14 22.90
N SER A 22 37.97 15.21 23.41
CA SER A 22 37.98 13.81 22.96
C SER A 22 36.64 13.11 23.25
N VAL A 23 36.08 13.31 24.45
CA VAL A 23 34.77 12.76 24.83
C VAL A 23 33.66 13.36 23.97
N MET A 24 33.66 14.69 23.81
CA MET A 24 32.67 15.39 22.98
C MET A 24 32.71 14.92 21.51
N MET A 25 33.90 14.64 20.97
CA MET A 25 34.05 14.10 19.63
C MET A 25 33.39 12.72 19.50
N VAL A 26 33.65 11.81 20.44
CA VAL A 26 33.05 10.46 20.43
C VAL A 26 31.52 10.54 20.56
N VAL A 27 31.02 11.35 21.49
CA VAL A 27 29.58 11.54 21.69
C VAL A 27 28.91 12.09 20.44
N SER A 28 29.52 13.11 19.82
CA SER A 28 28.99 13.71 18.59
C SER A 28 28.95 12.69 17.46
N TYR A 29 29.99 11.88 17.30
CA TYR A 29 30.05 10.84 16.27
C TYR A 29 28.92 9.80 16.43
N VAL A 30 28.73 9.28 17.64
CA VAL A 30 27.65 8.31 17.94
C VAL A 30 26.28 8.92 17.69
N PHE A 31 26.11 10.21 18.03
CA PHE A 31 24.86 10.91 17.82
C PHE A 31 24.53 11.05 16.32
N TRP A 32 25.50 11.47 15.50
CA TRP A 32 25.34 11.54 14.04
C TRP A 32 25.02 10.18 13.43
N GLN A 33 25.71 9.13 13.90
CA GLN A 33 25.44 7.77 13.45
C GLN A 33 24.00 7.33 13.81
N SER A 34 23.56 7.63 15.04
CA SER A 34 22.21 7.30 15.52
C SER A 34 21.11 7.99 14.70
N LEU A 35 21.31 9.27 14.38
CA LEU A 35 20.39 10.02 13.50
C LEU A 35 20.30 9.38 12.11
N SER A 36 21.43 9.00 11.52
CA SER A 36 21.44 8.38 10.19
C SER A 36 20.70 7.02 10.16
N ILE A 37 20.83 6.23 11.23
CA ILE A 37 20.11 4.96 11.40
C ILE A 37 18.61 5.23 11.54
N TRP A 38 18.24 6.24 12.32
CA TRP A 38 16.85 6.63 12.50
C TRP A 38 16.18 7.06 11.19
N GLU A 39 16.83 7.92 10.41
CA GLU A 39 16.31 8.35 9.10
C GLU A 39 16.12 7.16 8.14
N LYS A 40 17.06 6.22 8.13
CA LYS A 40 16.95 4.99 7.34
C LYS A 40 15.76 4.13 7.79
N GLY A 41 15.57 4.00 9.10
CA GLY A 41 14.44 3.30 9.70
C GLY A 41 13.11 3.93 9.31
N ASP A 42 13.01 5.25 9.41
CA ASP A 42 11.79 6.01 9.10
C ASP A 42 11.37 5.86 7.63
N ARG A 43 12.33 5.93 6.67
CA ARG A 43 12.05 5.69 5.25
C ARG A 43 11.48 4.30 5.00
N ARG A 44 12.11 3.26 5.57
CA ARG A 44 11.63 1.87 5.46
C ARG A 44 10.26 1.68 6.09
N LEU A 45 10.01 2.32 7.23
CA LEU A 45 8.73 2.25 7.91
C LEU A 45 7.62 2.84 7.05
N LYS A 46 7.84 4.03 6.46
CA LYS A 46 6.89 4.68 5.54
C LYS A 46 6.58 3.82 4.32
N MET A 47 7.61 3.24 3.67
CA MET A 47 7.42 2.32 2.55
C MET A 47 6.53 1.12 2.93
N CYS A 48 6.82 0.49 4.07
CA CYS A 48 6.06 -0.66 4.55
C CYS A 48 4.62 -0.28 4.92
N GLN A 49 4.42 0.85 5.59
CA GLN A 49 3.09 1.34 5.98
C GLN A 49 2.23 1.66 4.77
N ASN A 50 2.77 2.35 3.76
CA ASN A 50 2.05 2.68 2.53
C ASN A 50 1.66 1.42 1.75
N ALA A 51 2.61 0.50 1.55
CA ALA A 51 2.36 -0.76 0.85
C ALA A 51 1.30 -1.61 1.58
N ARG A 52 1.38 -1.68 2.91
CA ARG A 52 0.44 -2.42 3.74
C ARG A 52 -0.95 -1.78 3.73
N HIS A 53 -1.04 -0.46 3.91
CA HIS A 53 -2.31 0.27 3.88
C HIS A 53 -3.04 0.05 2.54
N GLY A 54 -2.34 0.21 1.41
CA GLY A 54 -2.93 -0.03 0.10
C GLY A 54 -3.41 -1.47 -0.09
N THR A 55 -2.63 -2.44 0.37
CA THR A 55 -2.99 -3.86 0.26
C THR A 55 -4.16 -4.23 1.18
N ASP A 56 -4.19 -3.72 2.42
CA ASP A 56 -5.26 -4.01 3.37
C ASP A 56 -6.61 -3.44 2.90
N VAL A 57 -6.60 -2.24 2.32
CA VAL A 57 -7.81 -1.63 1.73
C VAL A 57 -8.30 -2.44 0.52
N MET A 58 -7.41 -2.78 -0.42
CA MET A 58 -7.78 -3.64 -1.56
C MET A 58 -8.30 -5.00 -1.10
N ASN A 59 -7.64 -5.63 -0.14
CA ASN A 59 -8.04 -6.93 0.42
C ASN A 59 -9.44 -6.88 1.01
N ARG A 60 -9.74 -5.88 1.84
CA ARG A 60 -11.07 -5.71 2.44
C ARG A 60 -12.14 -5.57 1.36
N GLU A 61 -11.89 -4.78 0.33
CA GLU A 61 -12.90 -4.47 -0.69
C GLU A 61 -13.09 -5.60 -1.70
N ILE A 62 -12.01 -6.27 -2.12
CA ILE A 62 -12.09 -7.43 -3.02
C ILE A 62 -12.83 -8.60 -2.35
N ARG A 63 -12.71 -8.78 -1.03
CA ARG A 63 -13.46 -9.81 -0.29
C ARG A 63 -14.97 -9.60 -0.33
N THR A 64 -15.42 -8.36 -0.50
CA THR A 64 -16.83 -7.99 -0.58
C THR A 64 -17.27 -7.76 -2.02
N ALA A 65 -16.50 -8.26 -2.99
CA ALA A 65 -16.87 -8.22 -4.39
C ALA A 65 -18.19 -8.97 -4.62
N PHE A 66 -19.04 -8.41 -5.46
CA PHE A 66 -20.38 -8.92 -5.73
C PHE A 66 -20.66 -8.90 -7.24
N ILE A 67 -21.26 -9.97 -7.73
CA ILE A 67 -21.74 -10.09 -9.11
C ILE A 67 -23.19 -10.61 -9.09
N SER A 68 -23.92 -10.39 -10.18
CA SER A 68 -25.26 -10.91 -10.34
C SER A 68 -25.53 -11.26 -11.80
N GLU A 69 -25.89 -12.50 -12.08
CA GLU A 69 -26.24 -12.98 -13.43
C GLU A 69 -27.40 -12.18 -14.05
N SER A 70 -28.33 -11.71 -13.22
CA SER A 70 -29.50 -10.95 -13.67
C SER A 70 -29.21 -9.49 -14.02
N ASN A 71 -28.03 -8.95 -13.67
CA ASN A 71 -27.71 -7.55 -13.88
C ASN A 71 -26.30 -7.38 -14.43
N SER A 72 -26.21 -7.12 -15.73
CA SER A 72 -24.95 -6.90 -16.44
C SER A 72 -24.13 -5.71 -15.95
N CYS A 73 -24.73 -4.77 -15.19
CA CYS A 73 -23.98 -3.69 -14.55
C CYS A 73 -23.24 -4.16 -13.27
N LEU A 74 -23.47 -5.38 -12.78
CA LEU A 74 -22.80 -5.99 -11.62
C LEU A 74 -21.72 -6.98 -12.06
N PHE A 75 -20.50 -6.49 -12.24
CA PHE A 75 -19.40 -7.24 -12.84
C PHE A 75 -18.11 -7.22 -12.00
N PHE A 76 -17.21 -8.13 -12.35
CA PHE A 76 -15.82 -8.16 -11.90
C PHE A 76 -14.91 -8.30 -13.13
N LYS A 77 -14.11 -7.27 -13.40
CA LYS A 77 -13.22 -7.19 -14.55
C LYS A 77 -11.84 -6.70 -14.13
N GLY A 78 -10.80 -7.44 -14.48
CA GLY A 78 -9.45 -7.00 -14.18
C GLY A 78 -8.43 -7.56 -15.16
N ASP A 79 -7.40 -6.78 -15.40
CA ASP A 79 -6.16 -7.18 -16.06
C ASP A 79 -5.03 -7.22 -15.02
N GLU A 80 -3.77 -7.32 -15.48
CA GLU A 80 -2.61 -7.36 -14.59
C GLU A 80 -2.41 -6.05 -13.82
N SER A 81 -2.82 -4.91 -14.38
CA SER A 81 -2.51 -3.56 -13.90
C SER A 81 -3.71 -2.79 -13.36
N ILE A 82 -4.91 -3.16 -13.78
CA ILE A 82 -6.18 -2.50 -13.49
C ILE A 82 -7.18 -3.55 -13.02
N LEU A 83 -7.90 -3.21 -11.95
CA LEU A 83 -8.98 -4.02 -11.43
C LEU A 83 -10.21 -3.15 -11.18
N THR A 84 -11.33 -3.48 -11.83
CA THR A 84 -12.62 -2.81 -11.70
C THR A 84 -13.71 -3.82 -11.31
N PHE A 85 -14.41 -3.56 -10.21
CA PHE A 85 -15.43 -4.48 -9.71
C PHE A 85 -16.47 -3.76 -8.86
N ILE A 86 -17.61 -4.43 -8.66
CA ILE A 86 -18.64 -3.95 -7.73
C ILE A 86 -18.40 -4.55 -6.34
N SER A 87 -18.53 -3.71 -5.32
CA SER A 87 -18.41 -4.09 -3.91
C SER A 87 -19.44 -3.36 -3.06
N ALA A 88 -19.72 -3.91 -1.88
CA ALA A 88 -20.38 -3.14 -0.84
C ALA A 88 -19.53 -1.93 -0.41
N CYS A 89 -20.17 -0.77 -0.28
CA CYS A 89 -19.65 0.48 0.22
C CYS A 89 -20.53 0.98 1.36
N GLN A 90 -19.92 1.22 2.52
CA GLN A 90 -20.57 1.89 3.65
C GLN A 90 -20.74 3.38 3.36
N LYS A 91 -21.73 3.77 2.56
CA LYS A 91 -22.16 5.17 2.43
C LYS A 91 -23.64 5.25 2.74
N ALA A 92 -23.98 5.96 3.82
CA ALA A 92 -25.36 6.26 4.16
C ALA A 92 -25.97 7.12 3.04
N ASN A 93 -26.70 6.48 2.13
CA ASN A 93 -27.47 7.18 1.12
C ASN A 93 -28.85 7.49 1.70
N MET A 94 -29.21 8.77 1.81
CA MET A 94 -30.51 9.21 2.34
C MET A 94 -31.70 8.80 1.47
N LYS A 95 -31.47 8.29 0.26
CA LYS A 95 -32.51 7.94 -0.72
C LYS A 95 -32.84 6.45 -0.86
N GLY A 96 -32.24 5.57 -0.05
CA GLY A 96 -32.64 4.15 0.01
C GLY A 96 -32.18 3.29 -1.17
N GLU A 97 -31.23 3.76 -1.98
CA GLU A 97 -30.64 2.95 -3.05
C GLU A 97 -29.28 2.38 -2.62
N TYR A 98 -29.24 1.04 -2.63
CA TYR A 98 -28.13 0.09 -2.61
C TYR A 98 -26.78 0.56 -2.04
N ASP A 99 -26.30 -0.15 -1.01
CA ASP A 99 -24.95 -0.05 -0.44
C ASP A 99 -23.84 -0.55 -1.40
N LEU A 100 -24.05 -0.55 -2.73
CA LEU A 100 -23.07 -1.03 -3.70
C LEU A 100 -22.37 0.13 -4.40
N CYS A 101 -21.10 -0.06 -4.71
CA CYS A 101 -20.28 0.90 -5.43
C CYS A 101 -19.37 0.19 -6.42
N GLU A 102 -19.07 0.87 -7.52
CA GLU A 102 -18.02 0.45 -8.43
C GLU A 102 -16.68 0.99 -7.93
N LEU A 103 -15.71 0.08 -7.82
CA LEU A 103 -14.36 0.34 -7.39
C LEU A 103 -13.41 0.08 -8.54
N LYS A 104 -12.43 0.97 -8.71
CA LYS A 104 -11.37 0.81 -9.70
C LYS A 104 -10.01 1.11 -9.09
N TYR A 105 -9.08 0.19 -9.28
CA TYR A 105 -7.69 0.29 -8.86
C TYR A 105 -6.78 0.33 -10.05
N PHE A 106 -5.81 1.24 -10.04
CA PHE A 106 -4.79 1.34 -11.07
C PHE A 106 -3.56 2.09 -10.54
N LEU A 107 -2.41 1.83 -11.17
CA LEU A 107 -1.18 2.55 -10.90
C LEU A 107 -1.03 3.72 -11.89
N LYS A 108 -0.74 4.92 -11.38
CA LYS A 108 -0.40 6.09 -12.22
C LYS A 108 0.84 6.78 -11.67
N GLY A 109 1.97 6.64 -12.38
CA GLY A 109 3.28 7.05 -11.88
C GLY A 109 3.63 6.21 -10.65
N SER A 110 4.09 6.86 -9.58
CA SER A 110 4.41 6.21 -8.29
C SER A 110 3.23 6.12 -7.32
N HIS A 111 2.00 6.34 -7.79
CA HIS A 111 0.80 6.44 -6.95
C HIS A 111 -0.22 5.37 -7.30
N LEU A 112 -0.55 4.52 -6.32
CA LEU A 112 -1.70 3.64 -6.36
C LEU A 112 -2.96 4.47 -6.18
N ARG A 113 -3.85 4.45 -7.18
CA ARG A 113 -5.10 5.20 -7.16
C ARG A 113 -6.29 4.28 -6.98
N ARG A 114 -7.28 4.80 -6.26
CA ARG A 114 -8.57 4.18 -6.01
C ARG A 114 -9.66 5.13 -6.49
N THR A 115 -10.50 4.66 -7.40
CA THR A 115 -11.69 5.39 -7.87
C THR A 115 -12.92 4.72 -7.29
N VAL A 116 -13.84 5.53 -6.75
CA VAL A 116 -15.13 5.08 -6.21
C VAL A 116 -16.24 5.77 -6.97
N LYS A 117 -17.14 4.97 -7.53
CA LYS A 117 -18.36 5.44 -8.17
C LYS A 117 -19.55 4.91 -7.39
N SER A 118 -20.27 5.82 -6.74
CA SER A 118 -21.42 5.50 -5.89
C SER A 118 -22.72 5.33 -6.66
N HIS A 119 -22.80 5.87 -7.88
CA HIS A 119 -23.97 5.67 -8.75
C HIS A 119 -23.61 4.61 -9.79
N LEU A 120 -24.20 3.43 -9.66
CA LEU A 120 -24.02 2.35 -10.63
C LEU A 120 -24.76 2.73 -11.92
N ASP A 121 -24.03 2.74 -13.03
CA ASP A 121 -24.60 2.78 -14.37
C ASP A 121 -23.91 1.70 -15.20
N CYS A 122 -24.46 1.35 -16.34
CA CYS A 122 -23.88 0.35 -17.22
C CYS A 122 -22.68 0.89 -18.05
N ARG A 123 -21.97 1.91 -17.57
CA ARG A 123 -20.73 2.44 -18.16
C ARG A 123 -19.55 2.18 -17.22
N PRO A 124 -18.89 1.02 -17.34
CA PRO A 124 -17.83 0.62 -16.44
C PRO A 124 -16.61 1.53 -16.58
N GLY A 125 -16.04 1.97 -15.45
CA GLY A 125 -14.80 2.73 -15.39
C GLY A 125 -14.93 4.21 -15.76
N GLU A 126 -16.13 4.70 -16.08
CA GLU A 126 -16.42 6.11 -16.33
C GLU A 126 -16.96 6.82 -15.10
N GLY A 127 -16.39 7.98 -14.77
CA GLY A 127 -16.81 8.79 -13.63
C GLY A 127 -16.23 8.32 -12.28
N GLY A 128 -16.88 8.77 -11.19
CA GLY A 128 -16.44 8.49 -9.83
C GLY A 128 -15.34 9.44 -9.31
N SER A 129 -15.09 9.36 -8.00
CA SER A 129 -14.08 10.15 -7.31
C SER A 129 -12.79 9.36 -7.17
N THR A 130 -11.68 9.89 -7.67
CA THR A 130 -10.36 9.25 -7.61
C THR A 130 -9.52 9.83 -6.47
N ALA A 131 -8.99 8.96 -5.62
CA ALA A 131 -8.08 9.31 -4.54
C ALA A 131 -6.75 8.55 -4.67
N ILE A 132 -5.69 9.11 -4.10
CA ILE A 132 -4.42 8.42 -3.92
C ILE A 132 -4.54 7.54 -2.69
N LEU A 133 -4.31 6.25 -2.85
CA LEU A 133 -4.38 5.27 -1.76
C LEU A 133 -3.00 5.03 -1.13
N ALA A 134 -1.96 4.91 -1.97
CA ALA A 134 -0.59 4.74 -1.51
C ALA A 134 0.37 5.40 -2.49
N SER A 135 1.43 6.00 -1.96
CA SER A 135 2.51 6.62 -2.72
C SER A 135 3.78 5.79 -2.62
N GLY A 136 4.70 5.98 -3.56
CA GLY A 136 5.96 5.22 -3.62
C GLY A 136 5.73 3.78 -4.07
N ILE A 137 4.72 3.54 -4.91
CA ILE A 137 4.46 2.23 -5.51
C ILE A 137 5.07 2.20 -6.91
N LEU A 138 6.01 1.31 -7.15
CA LEU A 138 6.65 1.10 -8.44
C LEU A 138 5.85 0.18 -9.36
N GLU A 139 5.25 -0.85 -8.77
CA GLU A 139 4.64 -1.94 -9.52
C GLU A 139 3.42 -2.45 -8.76
N LEU A 140 2.35 -2.69 -9.51
CA LEU A 140 1.10 -3.30 -9.05
C LEU A 140 0.72 -4.37 -10.07
N VAL A 141 0.63 -5.62 -9.61
CA VAL A 141 0.24 -6.75 -10.43
C VAL A 141 -0.88 -7.52 -9.77
N PHE A 142 -1.93 -7.78 -10.52
CA PHE A 142 -3.04 -8.65 -10.15
C PHE A 142 -2.94 -10.00 -10.87
N SER A 143 -3.37 -11.05 -10.20
CA SER A 143 -3.56 -12.36 -10.81
C SER A 143 -4.80 -13.03 -10.21
N TYR A 144 -5.50 -13.81 -11.01
CA TYR A 144 -6.83 -14.34 -10.69
C TYR A 144 -6.81 -15.86 -10.76
N HIS A 145 -7.55 -16.53 -9.88
CA HIS A 145 -7.60 -17.98 -9.84
C HIS A 145 -9.04 -18.49 -9.74
N GLY A 146 -9.50 -19.17 -10.78
CA GLY A 146 -10.84 -19.78 -10.84
C GLY A 146 -10.94 -21.15 -10.17
N GLY A 147 -9.81 -21.81 -9.88
CA GLY A 147 -9.79 -23.15 -9.25
C GLY A 147 -8.78 -24.12 -9.86
N LYS A 148 -8.37 -23.91 -11.12
CA LYS A 148 -7.41 -24.78 -11.83
C LYS A 148 -6.04 -24.12 -11.99
N ARG A 149 -6.00 -22.92 -12.58
CA ARG A 149 -4.76 -22.18 -12.85
C ARG A 149 -4.90 -20.69 -12.54
N TRP A 150 -3.75 -20.04 -12.45
CA TRP A 150 -3.66 -18.59 -12.32
C TRP A 150 -3.74 -17.94 -13.71
N HIS A 151 -4.50 -16.87 -13.79
CA HIS A 151 -4.71 -16.03 -14.96
C HIS A 151 -4.28 -14.60 -14.66
N ASN A 152 -3.93 -13.89 -15.73
CA ASN A 152 -3.48 -12.50 -15.66
C ASN A 152 -4.62 -11.52 -15.96
N SER A 153 -5.76 -12.03 -16.44
CA SER A 153 -6.98 -11.29 -16.63
C SER A 153 -8.19 -12.12 -16.18
N TRP A 154 -9.26 -11.43 -15.82
CA TRP A 154 -10.55 -12.02 -15.47
C TRP A 154 -11.66 -11.10 -15.95
N ASP A 155 -12.69 -11.68 -16.58
CA ASP A 155 -13.91 -10.98 -16.95
C ASP A 155 -15.10 -11.86 -16.58
N SER A 156 -15.87 -11.46 -15.57
CA SER A 156 -17.04 -12.20 -15.11
C SER A 156 -18.30 -12.01 -15.97
N THR A 157 -18.19 -11.36 -17.14
CA THR A 157 -19.32 -11.13 -18.06
C THR A 157 -19.14 -11.82 -19.42
N MET A 158 -17.94 -12.30 -19.69
CA MET A 158 -17.59 -12.96 -20.96
C MET A 158 -17.04 -14.38 -20.73
N GLY A 159 -17.06 -14.86 -19.49
CA GLY A 159 -16.38 -16.10 -19.08
C GLY A 159 -14.85 -15.96 -19.11
N THR A 160 -14.16 -17.01 -18.66
CA THR A 160 -12.69 -17.10 -18.71
C THR A 160 -12.22 -18.01 -19.84
N PRO A 161 -10.94 -17.95 -20.27
CA PRO A 161 -10.46 -18.75 -21.40
C PRO A 161 -10.63 -20.27 -21.26
N ASP A 162 -10.84 -20.76 -20.03
CA ASP A 162 -11.07 -22.19 -19.73
C ASP A 162 -12.52 -22.53 -19.41
N ASP A 163 -13.39 -21.53 -19.27
CA ASP A 163 -14.79 -21.71 -18.90
C ASP A 163 -15.65 -20.60 -19.53
N MET A 164 -16.34 -20.95 -20.62
CA MET A 164 -17.23 -20.05 -21.36
C MET A 164 -18.63 -19.92 -20.72
N GLY A 165 -18.89 -20.62 -19.61
CA GLY A 165 -20.19 -20.63 -18.93
C GLY A 165 -20.27 -19.79 -17.65
N ASP A 166 -19.14 -19.31 -17.13
CA ASP A 166 -19.08 -18.83 -15.75
C ASP A 166 -19.14 -17.30 -15.64
N ASP A 167 -20.35 -16.79 -15.39
CA ASP A 167 -20.59 -15.52 -14.67
C ASP A 167 -20.15 -15.70 -13.20
N ALA A 168 -18.86 -15.99 -12.97
CA ALA A 168 -18.32 -16.34 -11.66
C ALA A 168 -17.22 -15.37 -11.21
N LEU A 169 -17.18 -15.13 -9.89
CA LEU A 169 -16.07 -14.45 -9.25
C LEU A 169 -14.84 -15.37 -9.23
N PRO A 170 -13.62 -14.83 -9.36
CA PRO A 170 -12.42 -15.63 -9.13
C PRO A 170 -12.40 -16.10 -7.68
N LYS A 171 -12.11 -17.38 -7.44
CA LYS A 171 -12.00 -17.92 -6.08
C LYS A 171 -10.92 -17.20 -5.27
N MET A 172 -9.84 -16.81 -5.94
CA MET A 172 -8.73 -16.10 -5.31
C MET A 172 -8.17 -14.99 -6.21
N VAL A 173 -7.78 -13.88 -5.60
CA VAL A 173 -7.06 -12.78 -6.25
C VAL A 173 -5.73 -12.59 -5.54
N LYS A 174 -4.64 -12.61 -6.31
CA LYS A 174 -3.30 -12.31 -5.82
C LYS A 174 -2.95 -10.88 -6.19
N ILE A 175 -2.54 -10.12 -5.19
CA ILE A 175 -1.97 -8.79 -5.35
C ILE A 175 -0.47 -8.92 -5.12
N ARG A 176 0.31 -8.34 -6.02
CA ARG A 176 1.75 -8.12 -5.82
C ARG A 176 2.02 -6.63 -5.98
N LEU A 177 2.65 -6.06 -4.98
CA LEU A 177 2.95 -4.64 -4.91
C LEU A 177 4.43 -4.46 -4.59
N LYS A 178 5.10 -3.62 -5.38
CA LYS A 178 6.49 -3.24 -5.17
C LYS A 178 6.55 -1.77 -4.80
N SER A 179 7.14 -1.46 -3.65
CA SER A 179 7.30 -0.09 -3.16
C SER A 179 8.77 0.32 -3.12
N GLN A 180 9.05 1.59 -3.34
CA GLN A 180 10.38 2.19 -3.27
C GLN A 180 10.33 3.54 -2.54
N ASP A 181 11.42 3.87 -1.86
CA ASP A 181 11.67 5.19 -1.29
C ASP A 181 11.72 6.26 -2.39
N GLU A 182 11.27 7.48 -2.09
CA GLU A 182 11.25 8.60 -3.06
C GLU A 182 12.63 8.93 -3.61
N GLY A 183 13.69 8.70 -2.82
CA GLY A 183 15.07 8.92 -3.24
C GLY A 183 15.77 7.69 -3.82
N GLY A 184 15.09 6.54 -3.91
CA GLY A 184 15.69 5.27 -4.34
C GLY A 184 16.86 4.79 -3.47
N LYS A 185 16.98 5.31 -2.23
CA LYS A 185 18.12 5.06 -1.33
C LYS A 185 18.04 3.69 -0.66
N GLU A 186 16.83 3.14 -0.56
CA GLU A 186 16.56 1.84 0.03
C GLU A 186 16.14 0.82 -1.03
N ASN A 187 16.42 -0.45 -0.74
CA ASN A 187 16.00 -1.56 -1.59
C ASN A 187 14.47 -1.59 -1.71
N PRO A 188 13.92 -1.90 -2.90
CA PRO A 188 12.49 -2.02 -3.07
C PRO A 188 11.89 -3.10 -2.16
N LEU A 189 10.76 -2.77 -1.55
CA LEU A 189 9.96 -3.69 -0.75
C LEU A 189 8.92 -4.36 -1.65
N VAL A 190 8.88 -5.70 -1.68
CA VAL A 190 7.83 -6.45 -2.38
C VAL A 190 6.88 -7.04 -1.35
N LEU A 191 5.60 -6.73 -1.49
CA LEU A 191 4.51 -7.31 -0.71
C LEU A 191 3.62 -8.12 -1.64
N SER A 192 3.24 -9.33 -1.22
CA SER A 192 2.25 -10.13 -1.93
C SER A 192 1.18 -10.61 -0.97
N SER A 193 -0.07 -10.49 -1.39
CA SER A 193 -1.23 -10.93 -0.65
C SER A 193 -2.11 -11.78 -1.54
N ILE A 194 -2.66 -12.85 -0.97
CA ILE A 194 -3.62 -13.73 -1.63
C ILE A 194 -4.95 -13.57 -0.89
N ILE A 195 -5.96 -13.18 -1.65
CA ILE A 195 -7.29 -12.86 -1.17
C ILE A 195 -8.20 -13.97 -1.62
N HIS A 196 -8.92 -14.58 -0.68
CA HIS A 196 -9.98 -15.52 -1.00
C HIS A 196 -11.28 -14.72 -1.09
N ILE A 197 -11.97 -14.83 -2.23
CA ILE A 197 -13.30 -14.26 -2.37
C ILE A 197 -14.28 -15.34 -1.88
N PRO A 198 -15.15 -15.04 -0.91
CA PRO A 198 -16.19 -15.96 -0.50
C PRO A 198 -17.19 -16.11 -1.66
N GLY A 199 -17.12 -17.24 -2.36
CA GLY A 199 -18.14 -17.69 -3.30
C GLY A 199 -18.95 -18.82 -2.67
N LEU A 200 -20.24 -18.92 -3.02
CA LEU A 200 -21.05 -20.09 -2.70
C LEU A 200 -20.37 -21.33 -3.32
N GLY A 201 -19.94 -22.25 -2.47
CA GLY A 201 -19.65 -23.62 -2.87
C GLY A 201 -20.94 -24.41 -3.08
#